data_AF-A0AAN5C4U5-F1
#
_entry.id   AF-A0AAN5C4U5-F1
#
_cell.length_a   1.000
_cell.length_b   1.000
_cell.length_c   1.000
_cell.angle_alpha   90.00
_cell.angle_beta   90.00
_cell.angle_gamma   90.00
#
_symmetry.space_group_name_H-M   'P 1'
#
loop_
_entity.id
_entity.type
_entity.pdbx_description
1 polymer ?
#
loop_
_entity_poly.entity_id
_entity_poly.type
_entity_poly.pdbx_seq_one_letter_code
_entity_poly.pdbx_strand_id
1 'polypeptide(L)'
;MQVLFIPSAHSRGSSPANPIAFKKLLKQAVMGSDKSTKKLSIVLVTSYEHALPHFATVARVFPQYSHKTSKHSALAEAYVECHFVDDEKVTVADWTALGRLVHGVQSASWMVDAPANKLNVDDIVARAVSIAQILKIDPVIIRGDQLRDLGFGGIYNVGKARL
;
A
#
# COMPACT_ATOMS: atom_id res chain seq x y z
N MET A 1 10.24 12.66 20.93
CA MET A 1 9.62 13.30 19.76
C MET A 1 10.71 13.48 18.71
N GLN A 2 10.52 12.95 17.50
CA GLN A 2 11.47 13.11 16.39
C GLN A 2 10.84 13.99 15.33
N VAL A 3 11.58 14.97 14.82
CA VAL A 3 11.14 15.87 13.75
C VAL A 3 11.87 15.47 12.47
N LEU A 4 11.11 15.29 11.38
CA LEU A 4 11.65 14.93 10.07
C LEU A 4 11.34 16.06 9.09
N PHE A 5 12.35 16.53 8.37
CA PHE A 5 12.19 17.55 7.33
C PHE A 5 12.20 16.88 5.96
N ILE A 6 11.13 17.05 5.20
CA ILE A 6 11.08 16.62 3.80
C ILE A 6 11.82 17.68 2.98
N PRO A 7 12.90 17.33 2.24
CA PRO A 7 13.63 18.30 1.43
C PRO A 7 12.71 18.95 0.40
N SER A 8 12.92 20.23 0.09
CA SER A 8 12.18 20.95 -0.97
C SER A 8 12.86 20.83 -2.34
N ALA A 9 14.19 20.70 -2.37
CA ALA A 9 14.95 20.54 -3.60
C ALA A 9 14.58 19.22 -4.31
N HIS A 10 14.24 19.32 -5.59
CA HIS A 10 13.90 18.17 -6.43
C HIS A 10 14.41 18.40 -7.86
N SER A 11 14.66 17.31 -8.57
CA SER A 11 14.96 17.37 -10.01
C SER A 11 13.68 17.41 -10.83
N ARG A 12 13.75 17.86 -12.09
CA ARG A 12 12.60 17.92 -13.02
C ARG A 12 11.91 16.56 -13.24
N GLY A 13 12.63 15.45 -13.07
CA GLY A 13 12.08 14.11 -13.22
C GLY A 13 11.48 13.53 -11.93
N SER A 14 11.50 14.27 -10.83
CA SER A 14 10.98 13.83 -9.52
C SER A 14 9.70 14.58 -9.17
N SER A 15 8.88 13.96 -8.31
CA SER A 15 7.73 14.64 -7.71
C SER A 15 8.22 15.76 -6.77
N PRO A 16 7.64 16.98 -6.85
CA PRO A 16 7.93 18.09 -5.94
C PRO A 16 7.69 17.75 -4.46
N ALA A 17 6.77 16.82 -4.18
CA ALA A 17 6.49 16.33 -2.83
C ALA A 17 7.63 15.49 -2.21
N ASN A 18 8.69 15.19 -2.96
CA ASN A 18 9.86 14.42 -2.53
C ASN A 18 9.54 13.10 -1.77
N PRO A 19 8.64 12.24 -2.28
CA PRO A 19 8.18 11.04 -1.57
C PRO A 19 9.30 10.01 -1.34
N ILE A 20 10.32 9.98 -2.21
CA ILE A 20 11.46 9.04 -2.07
C ILE A 20 12.32 9.42 -0.85
N ALA A 21 12.64 10.71 -0.71
CA ALA A 21 13.39 11.22 0.44
C ALA A 21 12.57 11.05 1.73
N PHE A 22 11.28 11.40 1.69
CA PHE A 22 10.37 11.19 2.82
C PHE A 22 10.31 9.72 3.26
N LYS A 23 10.18 8.77 2.31
CA LYS A 23 10.18 7.33 2.61
C LYS A 23 11.45 6.90 3.34
N LYS A 24 12.62 7.37 2.89
CA LYS A 24 13.92 7.04 3.50
C LYS A 24 13.98 7.55 4.94
N LEU A 25 13.63 8.81 5.17
CA LEU A 25 13.63 9.43 6.50
C LEU A 25 12.65 8.73 7.44
N LEU A 26 11.41 8.50 7.00
CA LEU A 26 10.39 7.85 7.80
C LEU A 26 10.79 6.41 8.14
N LYS A 27 11.33 5.65 7.17
CA LYS A 27 11.80 4.29 7.42
C LYS A 27 12.95 4.25 8.44
N GLN A 28 13.89 5.19 8.35
CA GLN A 28 14.98 5.31 9.32
C GLN A 28 14.45 5.63 10.73
N ALA A 29 13.49 6.54 10.85
CA ALA A 29 12.83 6.85 12.12
C ALA A 29 12.11 5.62 12.71
N VAL A 30 11.33 4.90 11.89
CA VAL A 30 10.63 3.68 12.32
C VAL A 30 11.62 2.61 12.78
N MET A 31 12.71 2.38 12.03
CA MET A 31 13.73 1.39 12.39
C MET A 31 14.57 1.79 13.62
N GLY A 32 14.71 3.08 13.88
CA GLY A 32 15.41 3.62 15.04
C GLY A 32 14.55 3.69 16.31
N SER A 33 13.24 3.45 16.20
CA SER A 33 12.34 3.40 17.35
C SER A 33 12.68 2.22 18.28
N ASP A 34 12.33 2.35 19.57
CA ASP A 34 12.56 1.29 20.55
C ASP A 34 11.84 0.00 20.11
N LYS A 35 12.53 -1.14 20.22
CA LYS A 35 11.99 -2.49 19.98
C LYS A 35 10.91 -2.92 20.98
N SER A 36 10.54 -2.08 21.93
CA SER A 36 9.33 -2.24 22.74
C SER A 36 8.11 -1.52 22.14
N THR A 37 8.32 -0.60 21.19
CA THR A 37 7.28 0.27 20.60
C THR A 37 6.28 -0.55 19.80
N LYS A 38 5.01 -0.47 20.19
CA LYS A 38 3.89 -1.10 19.49
C LYS A 38 3.03 -0.11 18.71
N LYS A 39 3.03 1.15 19.13
CA LYS A 39 2.21 2.22 18.54
C LYS A 39 3.12 3.38 18.15
N LEU A 40 2.91 3.92 16.96
CA LEU A 40 3.60 5.10 16.47
C LEU A 40 2.57 6.15 16.09
N SER A 41 2.70 7.36 16.64
CA SER A 41 1.91 8.51 16.20
C SER A 41 2.76 9.38 15.29
N ILE A 42 2.22 9.70 14.11
CA ILE A 42 2.85 10.53 13.09
C ILE A 42 1.97 11.76 12.91
N VAL A 43 2.57 12.92 13.14
CA VAL A 43 1.97 14.21 12.76
C VAL A 43 2.58 14.60 11.43
N LEU A 44 1.79 14.53 10.37
CA LEU A 44 2.19 14.90 9.02
C LEU A 44 1.78 16.35 8.76
N VAL A 45 2.75 17.22 8.51
CA VAL A 45 2.49 18.60 8.09
C VAL A 45 2.84 18.70 6.61
N THR A 46 1.85 19.02 5.77
CA THR A 46 2.01 19.00 4.31
C THR A 46 1.07 19.95 3.60
N SER A 47 1.38 20.35 2.37
CA SER A 47 0.44 21.08 1.50
C SER A 47 -0.62 20.13 0.94
N TYR A 48 -1.78 20.67 0.59
CA TYR A 48 -2.88 19.89 0.03
C TYR A 48 -2.45 19.13 -1.25
N GLU A 49 -1.68 19.78 -2.12
CA GLU A 49 -1.14 19.17 -3.34
C GLU A 49 -0.15 18.02 -3.08
N HIS A 50 0.47 17.95 -1.91
CA HIS A 50 1.43 16.92 -1.53
C HIS A 50 0.81 15.79 -0.69
N ALA A 51 -0.46 15.93 -0.29
CA ALA A 51 -1.17 14.95 0.53
C ALA A 51 -1.09 13.53 -0.05
N LEU A 52 -1.52 13.37 -1.30
CA LEU A 52 -1.61 12.08 -1.98
C LEU A 52 -0.26 11.34 -1.99
N PRO A 53 0.85 11.91 -2.51
CA PRO A 53 2.14 11.23 -2.49
C PRO A 53 2.69 10.99 -1.08
N HIS A 54 2.41 11.86 -0.10
CA HIS A 54 2.84 11.66 1.29
C HIS A 54 2.08 10.53 1.99
N PHE A 55 0.76 10.48 1.89
CA PHE A 55 -0.04 9.37 2.43
C PHE A 55 0.32 8.03 1.78
N ALA A 56 0.52 8.00 0.45
CA ALA A 56 1.02 6.81 -0.23
C ALA A 56 2.42 6.41 0.24
N THR A 57 3.26 7.37 0.64
CA THR A 57 4.61 7.12 1.17
C THR A 57 4.55 6.50 2.56
N VAL A 58 3.75 7.08 3.46
CA VAL A 58 3.46 6.54 4.80
C VAL A 58 2.97 5.10 4.67
N ALA A 59 1.95 4.84 3.84
CA ALA A 59 1.37 3.52 3.63
C ALA A 59 2.43 2.46 3.24
N ARG A 60 3.41 2.83 2.40
CA ARG A 60 4.50 1.95 1.94
C ARG A 60 5.57 1.67 3.00
N VAL A 61 5.66 2.45 4.07
CA VAL A 61 6.65 2.23 5.13
C VAL A 61 6.19 1.15 6.13
N PHE A 62 4.89 0.90 6.20
CA PHE A 62 4.28 -0.08 7.12
C PHE A 62 3.81 -1.34 6.36
N PRO A 63 4.71 -2.32 6.13
CA PRO A 63 4.38 -3.54 5.43
C PRO A 63 3.31 -4.34 6.20
N GLN A 64 2.35 -4.89 5.47
CA GLN A 64 1.23 -5.65 6.05
C GLN A 64 1.53 -7.16 6.16
N TYR A 65 2.52 -7.67 5.41
CA TYR A 65 2.87 -9.09 5.42
C TYR A 65 4.12 -9.34 6.26
N SER A 66 4.06 -10.31 7.17
CA SER A 66 5.22 -10.78 7.94
C SER A 66 4.99 -12.21 8.46
N HIS A 67 5.99 -13.07 8.30
CA HIS A 67 6.07 -14.40 8.93
C HIS A 67 7.21 -14.51 9.94
N LYS A 68 7.77 -13.38 10.38
CA LYS A 68 8.84 -13.37 11.37
C LYS A 68 8.32 -13.94 12.69
N THR A 69 8.97 -14.99 13.18
CA THR A 69 8.63 -15.70 14.42
C THR A 69 9.23 -15.06 15.66
N SER A 70 10.26 -14.23 15.51
CA SER A 70 10.91 -13.54 16.62
C SER A 70 9.98 -12.49 17.23
N LYS A 71 10.02 -12.34 18.58
CA LYS A 71 9.41 -11.22 19.33
C LYS A 71 9.99 -9.83 19.01
N HIS A 72 10.68 -9.64 17.88
CA HIS A 72 10.96 -8.28 17.41
C HIS A 72 9.64 -7.57 17.26
N SER A 73 9.47 -6.47 17.98
CA SER A 73 8.25 -5.67 17.94
C SER A 73 8.03 -5.17 16.51
N ALA A 74 7.28 -5.95 15.73
CA ALA A 74 6.54 -5.35 14.65
C ALA A 74 5.70 -4.26 15.34
N LEU A 75 5.93 -3.03 14.89
CA LEU A 75 5.01 -1.95 15.18
C LEU A 75 3.62 -2.46 14.80
N ALA A 76 2.71 -2.50 15.77
CA ALA A 76 1.39 -3.06 15.56
C ALA A 76 0.48 -2.03 14.90
N GLU A 77 0.60 -0.76 15.30
CA GLU A 77 -0.27 0.32 14.85
C GLU A 77 0.52 1.58 14.56
N ALA A 78 0.17 2.25 13.46
CA ALA A 78 0.63 3.60 13.13
C ALA A 78 -0.59 4.51 12.99
N TYR A 79 -0.65 5.57 13.80
CA TYR A 79 -1.67 6.61 13.76
C TYR A 79 -1.10 7.80 13.00
N VAL A 80 -1.83 8.30 12.01
CA VAL A 80 -1.41 9.46 11.23
C VAL A 80 -2.45 10.55 11.35
N GLU A 81 -2.03 11.66 11.96
CA GLU A 81 -2.76 12.92 11.96
C GLU A 81 -2.11 13.83 10.91
N CYS A 82 -2.90 14.52 10.10
CA CYS A 82 -2.38 15.40 9.06
C CYS A 82 -2.89 16.82 9.24
N HIS A 83 -1.96 17.77 9.23
CA HIS A 83 -2.23 19.20 9.20
C HIS A 83 -1.83 19.76 7.84
N PHE A 84 -2.78 20.43 7.20
CA PHE A 84 -2.55 21.11 5.95
C PHE A 84 -2.01 22.51 6.22
N VAL A 85 -0.92 22.88 5.54
CA VAL A 85 -0.32 24.22 5.67
C VAL A 85 -1.06 25.28 4.87
N ASP A 86 -1.83 24.86 3.87
CA ASP A 86 -2.65 25.73 3.05
C ASP A 86 -4.03 25.91 3.71
N ASP A 87 -4.65 27.08 3.60
CA ASP A 87 -6.02 27.36 4.07
C ASP A 87 -7.11 26.61 3.26
N GLU A 88 -6.71 25.59 2.48
CA GLU A 88 -7.57 24.76 1.67
C GLU A 88 -8.50 23.91 2.55
N LYS A 89 -9.79 23.92 2.22
CA LYS A 89 -10.80 23.17 2.97
C LYS A 89 -10.80 21.71 2.52
N VAL A 90 -10.12 20.87 3.30
CA VAL A 90 -10.14 19.42 3.10
C VAL A 90 -11.51 18.85 3.46
N THR A 91 -12.15 18.21 2.49
CA THR A 91 -13.51 17.68 2.64
C THR A 91 -13.48 16.24 3.18
N VAL A 92 -14.65 15.76 3.62
CA VAL A 92 -14.84 14.34 4.00
C VAL A 92 -14.56 13.41 2.82
N ALA A 93 -14.83 13.85 1.59
CA ALA A 93 -14.56 13.07 0.39
C ALA A 93 -13.05 12.88 0.16
N ASP A 94 -12.26 13.93 0.41
CA ASP A 94 -10.79 13.87 0.29
C ASP A 94 -10.19 12.89 1.29
N TRP A 95 -10.64 12.95 2.55
CA TRP A 95 -10.25 11.98 3.57
C TRP A 95 -10.63 10.55 3.21
N THR A 96 -11.82 10.36 2.64
CA THR A 96 -12.26 9.05 2.15
C THR A 96 -11.36 8.56 1.01
N ALA A 97 -10.98 9.45 0.09
CA ALA A 97 -10.07 9.12 -1.01
C ALA A 97 -8.65 8.76 -0.51
N LEU A 98 -8.11 9.52 0.44
CA LEU A 98 -6.81 9.25 1.08
C LEU A 98 -6.84 7.91 1.84
N GLY A 99 -7.92 7.61 2.56
CA GLY A 99 -8.10 6.32 3.23
C GLY A 99 -8.12 5.15 2.23
N ARG A 100 -8.85 5.30 1.11
CA ARG A 100 -8.88 4.30 0.02
C ARG A 100 -7.50 4.12 -0.63
N LEU A 101 -6.76 5.21 -0.83
CA LEU A 101 -5.39 5.17 -1.33
C LEU A 101 -4.47 4.36 -0.41
N VAL A 102 -4.50 4.64 0.89
CA VAL A 102 -3.69 3.92 1.89
C VAL A 102 -4.02 2.43 1.86
N HIS A 103 -5.31 2.08 1.89
CA HIS A 103 -5.78 0.70 1.82
C HIS A 103 -5.33 0.00 0.51
N GLY A 104 -5.43 0.68 -0.62
CA GLY A 104 -5.01 0.16 -1.93
C GLY A 104 -3.51 -0.11 -1.99
N VAL A 105 -2.69 0.85 -1.54
CA VAL A 105 -1.22 0.71 -1.49
C VAL A 105 -0.81 -0.44 -0.58
N GLN A 106 -1.41 -0.55 0.61
CA GLN A 106 -1.11 -1.62 1.56
C GLN A 106 -1.58 -2.98 1.08
N SER A 107 -2.77 -3.07 0.46
CA SER A 107 -3.27 -4.29 -0.16
C SER A 107 -2.35 -4.78 -1.28
N ALA A 108 -1.89 -3.86 -2.14
CA ALA A 108 -0.94 -4.20 -3.18
C ALA A 108 0.39 -4.70 -2.61
N SER A 109 0.95 -4.01 -1.59
CA SER A 109 2.17 -4.45 -0.92
C SER A 109 2.01 -5.85 -0.32
N TRP A 110 0.90 -6.11 0.37
CA TRP A 110 0.62 -7.43 0.95
C TRP A 110 0.59 -8.52 -0.12
N MET A 111 -0.07 -8.26 -1.27
CA MET A 111 -0.15 -9.23 -2.36
C MET A 111 1.22 -9.51 -3.00
N VAL A 112 2.07 -8.51 -3.09
CA VAL A 112 3.43 -8.65 -3.64
C VAL A 112 4.36 -9.37 -2.66
N ASP A 113 4.24 -9.07 -1.36
CA ASP A 113 5.11 -9.64 -0.32
C ASP A 113 4.69 -11.07 0.09
N ALA A 114 3.43 -11.45 -0.17
CA ALA A 114 2.93 -12.79 0.13
C ALA A 114 3.55 -13.86 -0.80
N PRO A 115 4.13 -14.94 -0.27
CA PRO A 115 4.72 -16.01 -1.06
C PRO A 115 3.63 -16.84 -1.76
N ALA A 116 4.00 -17.45 -2.88
CA ALA A 116 3.06 -18.15 -3.76
C ALA A 116 2.35 -19.37 -3.11
N ASN A 117 2.88 -19.92 -2.02
CA ASN A 117 2.21 -20.97 -1.24
C ASN A 117 1.11 -20.44 -0.31
N LYS A 118 1.01 -19.11 -0.14
CA LYS A 118 -0.03 -18.42 0.63
C LYS A 118 -0.96 -17.57 -0.23
N LEU A 119 -0.44 -17.03 -1.33
CA LEU A 119 -1.21 -16.26 -2.29
C LEU A 119 -0.94 -16.78 -3.70
N ASN A 120 -1.77 -17.72 -4.08
CA ASN A 120 -1.68 -18.47 -5.32
C ASN A 120 -2.74 -17.93 -6.31
N VAL A 121 -2.80 -18.41 -7.57
CA VAL A 121 -3.77 -17.89 -8.57
C VAL A 121 -5.21 -17.98 -8.05
N ASP A 122 -5.56 -19.07 -7.37
CA ASP A 122 -6.90 -19.29 -6.84
C ASP A 122 -7.23 -18.30 -5.73
N ASP A 123 -6.27 -18.03 -4.84
CA ASP A 123 -6.42 -17.05 -3.76
C ASP A 123 -6.59 -15.64 -4.32
N ILE A 124 -5.84 -15.28 -5.37
CA ILE A 124 -5.96 -13.98 -6.05
C ILE A 124 -7.33 -13.84 -6.71
N VAL A 125 -7.80 -14.86 -7.43
CA VAL A 125 -9.13 -14.86 -8.06
C VAL A 125 -10.22 -14.76 -7.00
N ALA A 126 -10.14 -15.53 -5.91
CA ALA A 126 -11.11 -15.47 -4.81
C ALA A 126 -11.17 -14.06 -4.19
N ARG A 127 -10.03 -13.41 -4.01
CA ARG A 127 -9.97 -12.02 -3.52
C ARG A 127 -10.62 -11.04 -4.50
N ALA A 128 -10.36 -11.19 -5.80
CA ALA A 128 -10.98 -10.35 -6.83
C ALA A 128 -12.50 -10.50 -6.85
N VAL A 129 -13.00 -11.74 -6.74
CA VAL A 129 -14.44 -12.04 -6.64
C VAL A 129 -15.06 -11.41 -5.40
N SER A 130 -14.41 -11.51 -4.24
CA SER A 130 -14.89 -10.88 -3.01
C SER A 130 -15.02 -9.36 -3.13
N ILE A 131 -14.04 -8.71 -3.78
CA ILE A 131 -14.10 -7.26 -4.04
C ILE A 131 -15.24 -6.94 -5.02
N ALA A 132 -15.40 -7.73 -6.09
CA ALA A 132 -16.49 -7.55 -7.05
C ALA A 132 -17.87 -7.64 -6.36
N GLN A 133 -18.06 -8.59 -5.44
CA GLN A 133 -19.30 -8.71 -4.65
C GLN A 133 -19.57 -7.47 -3.79
N ILE A 134 -18.54 -6.96 -3.08
CA ILE A 134 -18.66 -5.73 -2.27
C ILE A 134 -19.07 -4.54 -3.14
N LEU A 135 -18.52 -4.47 -4.36
CA LEU A 135 -18.80 -3.40 -5.33
C LEU A 135 -20.04 -3.65 -6.18
N LYS A 136 -20.72 -4.81 -6.02
CA LYS A 136 -21.86 -5.25 -6.83
C LYS A 136 -21.55 -5.28 -8.33
N ILE A 137 -20.38 -5.80 -8.68
CA ILE A 137 -19.91 -6.03 -10.05
C ILE A 137 -20.00 -7.53 -10.33
N ASP A 138 -20.48 -7.91 -11.52
CA ASP A 138 -20.47 -9.30 -11.98
C ASP A 138 -19.12 -9.62 -12.68
N PRO A 139 -18.24 -10.41 -12.06
CA PRO A 139 -16.95 -10.72 -12.66
C PRO A 139 -17.09 -11.82 -13.73
N VAL A 140 -16.39 -11.66 -14.85
CA VAL A 140 -16.19 -12.75 -15.83
C VAL A 140 -14.94 -13.52 -15.45
N ILE A 141 -15.08 -14.82 -15.20
CA ILE A 141 -13.96 -15.70 -14.83
C ILE A 141 -13.80 -16.77 -15.92
N ILE A 142 -12.63 -16.77 -16.56
CA ILE A 142 -12.25 -17.77 -17.55
C ILE A 142 -11.06 -18.55 -16.98
N ARG A 143 -11.20 -19.86 -16.77
CA ARG A 143 -10.22 -20.64 -16.00
C ARG A 143 -9.91 -21.99 -16.62
N GLY A 144 -8.65 -22.43 -16.43
CA GLY A 144 -8.19 -23.75 -16.86
C GLY A 144 -8.35 -23.94 -18.36
N ASP A 145 -8.93 -25.06 -18.76
CA ASP A 145 -9.14 -25.40 -20.18
C ASP A 145 -10.07 -24.44 -20.92
N GLN A 146 -10.93 -23.67 -20.23
CA GLN A 146 -11.72 -22.61 -20.87
C GLN A 146 -10.83 -21.56 -21.54
N LEU A 147 -9.63 -21.30 -20.99
CA LEU A 147 -8.67 -20.39 -21.61
C LEU A 147 -8.18 -20.94 -22.95
N ARG A 148 -7.91 -22.25 -23.04
CA ARG A 148 -7.55 -22.91 -24.30
C ARG A 148 -8.71 -22.86 -25.29
N ASP A 149 -9.89 -23.26 -24.84
CA ASP A 149 -11.07 -23.44 -25.70
C ASP A 149 -11.57 -22.11 -26.28
N LEU A 150 -11.37 -20.99 -25.57
CA LEU A 150 -11.69 -19.64 -26.03
C LEU A 150 -10.52 -18.92 -26.74
N GLY A 151 -9.41 -19.62 -27.02
CA GLY A 151 -8.29 -19.06 -27.78
C GLY A 151 -7.32 -18.18 -26.97
N PHE A 152 -7.41 -18.14 -25.64
CA PHE A 152 -6.45 -17.49 -24.74
C PHE A 152 -5.17 -18.32 -24.55
N GLY A 153 -4.55 -18.74 -25.67
CA GLY A 153 -3.40 -19.63 -25.68
C GLY A 153 -2.17 -19.07 -24.96
N GLY A 154 -1.98 -17.74 -24.93
CA GLY A 154 -0.85 -17.12 -24.21
C GLY A 154 -0.86 -17.42 -22.71
N ILE A 155 -1.92 -17.00 -22.02
CA ILE A 155 -2.06 -17.23 -20.57
C ILE A 155 -2.22 -18.71 -20.22
N TYR A 156 -2.92 -19.50 -21.07
CA TYR A 156 -3.02 -20.94 -20.88
C TYR A 156 -1.65 -21.62 -20.95
N ASN A 157 -0.85 -21.35 -21.99
CA ASN A 157 0.45 -22.00 -22.16
C ASN A 157 1.47 -21.61 -21.10
N VAL A 158 1.39 -20.39 -20.55
CA VAL A 158 2.21 -19.96 -19.40
C VAL A 158 1.80 -20.71 -18.12
N GLY A 159 0.49 -20.87 -17.87
CA GLY A 159 -0.04 -21.41 -16.62
C GLY A 159 -0.23 -22.93 -16.56
N LYS A 160 -0.32 -23.62 -17.70
CA LYS A 160 -0.75 -25.03 -17.76
C LYS A 160 0.15 -26.04 -17.03
N ALA A 161 1.43 -25.72 -16.85
CA ALA A 161 2.37 -26.61 -16.15
C ALA A 161 2.19 -26.64 -14.62
N ARG A 162 1.29 -25.79 -14.11
CA ARG A 162 0.87 -25.74 -12.71
C ARG A 162 -0.43 -26.55 -12.46
N LEU A 163 -1.17 -26.88 -13.53
CA LEU A 163 -2.43 -27.61 -13.45
C LEU A 163 -2.24 -29.03 -12.91
#